data_AF-A0A662ZGV9-F1
#
_entry.id   AF-A0A662ZGV9-F1
#
_cell.length_a   1.000
_cell.length_b   1.000
_cell.length_c   1.000
_cell.angle_alpha   90.00
_cell.angle_beta   90.00
_cell.angle_gamma   90.00
#
_symmetry.space_group_name_H-M   'P 1'
#
loop_
_entity.id
_entity.type
_entity.pdbx_description
1 polymer ?
#
loop_
_entity_poly.entity_id
_entity_poly.type
_entity_poly.pdbx_seq_one_letter_code
_entity_poly.pdbx_strand_id
1 'polypeptide(L)'
;MTAFLKKTLWLAISFLLIYACLFVGKQISSLLPFVFPGSIVGLLILFLCLEFRIIRLDWIMPSGSLFLKYMALLFMPSAIGIITYLNEVYSSMVLIIFNMVSGIALILLVVGRMFQHMSETPEERRKRKLMYKRALRFKKLAKRKLSTLSVPAVAESDSGVAR
;
A
#
# COMPACT_ATOMS: atom_id res chain seq x y z
N MET A 1 13.66 35.83 21.72
CA MET A 1 12.56 36.34 20.85
C MET A 1 12.81 36.07 19.36
N THR A 2 14.00 36.36 18.82
CA THR A 2 14.35 36.16 17.40
C THR A 2 14.33 34.69 16.92
N ALA A 3 14.73 33.73 17.77
CA ALA A 3 14.74 32.30 17.43
C ALA A 3 13.33 31.74 17.16
N PHE A 4 12.32 32.20 17.90
CA PHE A 4 10.92 31.81 17.70
C PHE A 4 10.37 32.40 16.40
N LEU A 5 10.69 33.67 16.12
CA LEU A 5 10.30 34.36 14.90
C LEU A 5 10.83 33.63 13.64
N LYS A 6 12.10 33.22 13.67
CA LYS A 6 12.72 32.46 12.58
C LYS A 6 12.01 31.13 12.36
N LYS A 7 11.66 30.41 13.43
CA LYS A 7 10.95 29.13 13.35
C LYS A 7 9.55 29.28 12.74
N THR A 8 8.80 30.30 13.16
CA THR A 8 7.48 30.62 12.60
C THR A 8 7.58 31.03 11.13
N LEU A 9 8.61 31.79 10.75
CA LEU A 9 8.85 32.17 9.37
C LEU A 9 9.10 30.96 8.47
N TRP A 10 9.91 30.00 8.92
CA TRP A 10 10.16 28.76 8.19
C TRP A 10 8.87 27.96 7.99
N LEU A 11 8.03 27.86 9.02
CA LEU A 11 6.74 27.19 8.91
C LEU A 11 5.81 27.88 7.90
N ALA A 12 5.75 29.22 7.92
CA ALA A 12 4.96 29.98 6.94
C ALA A 12 5.43 29.75 5.51
N ILE A 13 6.74 29.72 5.27
CA ILE A 13 7.33 29.44 3.95
C ILE A 13 6.98 28.02 3.47
N SER A 14 7.13 27.03 4.34
CA SER A 14 6.77 25.64 4.05
C SER A 14 5.28 25.49 3.71
N PHE A 15 4.42 26.21 4.43
CA PHE A 15 2.98 26.23 4.18
C PHE A 15 2.66 26.87 2.83
N LEU A 16 3.25 28.03 2.56
CA LEU A 16 3.07 28.76 1.30
C LEU A 16 3.51 27.92 0.10
N LEU A 17 4.58 27.15 0.24
CA LEU A 17 5.09 26.27 -0.81
C LEU A 17 4.10 25.13 -1.13
N ILE A 18 3.58 24.43 -0.11
CA ILE A 18 2.54 23.41 -0.30
C ILE A 18 1.29 24.03 -0.96
N TYR A 19 0.87 25.20 -0.47
CA TYR A 19 -0.29 25.91 -1.01
C TYR A 19 -0.08 26.37 -2.46
N ALA A 20 1.12 26.84 -2.81
CA ALA A 20 1.46 27.24 -4.17
C ALA A 20 1.39 26.04 -5.14
N CYS A 21 1.92 24.87 -4.76
CA CYS A 21 1.79 23.66 -5.56
C CYS A 21 0.32 23.23 -5.74
N LEU A 22 -0.50 23.34 -4.68
CA LEU A 22 -1.94 23.07 -4.78
C LEU A 22 -2.65 24.06 -5.71
N PHE A 23 -2.32 25.34 -5.62
CA PHE A 23 -2.89 26.39 -6.46
C PHE A 23 -2.57 26.14 -7.94
N VAL A 24 -1.30 25.89 -8.26
CA VAL A 24 -0.87 25.55 -9.63
C VAL A 24 -1.55 24.26 -10.11
N GLY A 25 -1.64 23.23 -9.27
CA GLY A 25 -2.35 21.99 -9.58
C GLY A 25 -3.84 22.20 -9.87
N LYS A 26 -4.50 23.12 -9.16
CA LYS A 26 -5.89 23.49 -9.40
C LYS A 26 -6.05 24.25 -10.73
N GLN A 27 -5.14 25.17 -11.05
CA GLN A 27 -5.16 25.87 -12.34
C GLN A 27 -4.97 24.89 -13.50
N ILE A 28 -4.01 23.97 -13.39
CA ILE A 28 -3.77 22.94 -14.40
C ILE A 28 -4.97 22.01 -14.53
N SER A 29 -5.54 21.55 -13.41
CA SER A 29 -6.76 20.73 -13.40
C SER A 29 -7.92 21.40 -14.14
N SER A 30 -8.11 22.73 -14.01
CA SER A 30 -9.16 23.45 -14.76
C SER A 30 -8.93 23.57 -16.26
N LEU A 31 -7.69 23.42 -16.72
CA LEU A 31 -7.32 23.40 -18.14
C LEU A 31 -7.47 22.01 -18.78
N LEU A 32 -7.46 20.95 -17.97
CA LEU A 32 -7.62 19.58 -18.46
C LEU A 32 -9.10 19.26 -18.70
N PRO A 33 -9.43 18.56 -19.80
CA PRO A 33 -10.80 18.12 -20.10
C PRO A 33 -11.28 16.94 -19.23
N PHE A 34 -10.44 16.44 -18.31
CA PHE A 34 -10.76 15.33 -17.42
C PHE A 34 -10.90 15.80 -15.97
N VAL A 35 -11.84 15.21 -15.23
CA VAL A 35 -12.17 15.57 -13.84
C VAL A 35 -11.16 14.99 -12.84
N PHE A 36 -9.89 15.41 -12.92
CA PHE A 36 -8.91 15.10 -11.88
C PHE A 36 -9.00 16.14 -10.76
N PRO A 37 -9.13 15.73 -9.48
CA PRO A 37 -9.05 16.64 -8.36
C PRO A 37 -7.72 17.41 -8.41
N GLY A 38 -7.79 18.75 -8.37
CA GLY A 38 -6.60 19.60 -8.40
C GLY A 38 -5.59 19.30 -7.28
N SER A 39 -6.04 18.70 -6.17
CA SER A 39 -5.18 18.22 -5.09
C SER A 39 -4.24 17.08 -5.51
N ILE A 40 -4.71 16.14 -6.33
CA ILE A 40 -3.89 15.03 -6.84
C ILE A 40 -2.81 15.60 -7.78
N VAL A 41 -3.21 16.53 -8.65
CA VAL A 41 -2.28 17.22 -9.57
C VAL A 41 -1.25 18.04 -8.78
N GLY A 42 -1.69 18.79 -7.76
CA GLY A 42 -0.80 19.54 -6.89
C GLY A 42 0.21 18.66 -6.14
N LEU A 43 -0.21 17.46 -5.71
CA LEU A 43 0.67 16.48 -5.09
C LEU A 43 1.70 15.92 -6.08
N LEU A 44 1.29 15.63 -7.33
CA LEU A 44 2.22 15.21 -8.38
C LEU A 44 3.25 16.31 -8.71
N ILE A 45 2.84 17.57 -8.77
CA ILE A 45 3.74 18.71 -9.00
C ILE A 45 4.74 18.85 -7.86
N LEU A 46 4.26 18.77 -6.61
CA LEU A 46 5.14 18.82 -5.44
C LEU A 46 6.14 17.67 -5.45
N PHE A 47 5.69 16.46 -5.80
CA PHE A 47 6.52 15.27 -5.93
C PHE A 47 7.60 15.45 -7.01
N LEU A 48 7.23 15.90 -8.20
CA LEU A 48 8.17 16.20 -9.29
C LEU A 48 9.19 17.27 -8.88
N CYS A 49 8.77 18.35 -8.21
CA CYS A 49 9.69 19.37 -7.71
C CYS A 49 10.70 18.81 -6.69
N LEU A 50 10.28 17.83 -5.89
CA LEU A 50 11.15 17.11 -4.96
C LEU A 50 12.13 16.19 -5.68
N GLU A 51 11.64 15.47 -6.68
CA GLU A 51 12.44 14.55 -7.50
C GLU A 51 13.52 15.29 -8.29
N PHE A 52 13.17 16.42 -8.90
CA PHE A 52 14.13 17.32 -9.55
C PHE A 52 15.04 18.08 -8.58
N ARG A 53 14.90 17.85 -7.26
CA ARG A 53 15.62 18.55 -6.17
C ARG A 53 15.51 20.08 -6.23
N ILE A 54 14.51 20.62 -6.94
CA ILE A 54 14.20 22.06 -6.95
C ILE A 54 13.79 22.48 -5.53
N ILE A 55 13.05 21.59 -4.85
CA ILE A 55 12.57 21.81 -3.48
C ILE A 55 13.13 20.69 -2.60
N ARG A 56 13.87 21.07 -1.55
CA ARG A 56 14.38 20.11 -0.55
C ARG A 56 13.28 19.69 0.40
N LEU A 57 13.24 18.41 0.77
CA LEU A 57 12.25 17.86 1.70
C LEU A 57 12.22 18.61 3.05
N ASP A 58 13.38 19.08 3.52
CA ASP A 58 13.52 19.84 4.76
C ASP A 58 12.68 21.13 4.78
N TRP A 59 12.42 21.70 3.60
CA TRP A 59 11.63 22.93 3.44
C TRP A 59 10.13 22.69 3.52
N ILE A 60 9.65 21.44 3.46
CA ILE A 60 8.22 21.10 3.52
C ILE A 60 7.87 20.43 4.85
N MET A 61 8.86 19.73 5.43
CA MET A 61 8.72 18.96 6.66
C MET A 61 8.01 19.69 7.83
N PRO A 62 8.31 20.97 8.17
CA PRO A 62 7.71 21.60 9.34
C PRO A 62 6.20 21.84 9.21
N SER A 63 5.71 22.19 8.02
CA SER A 63 4.26 22.35 7.79
C SER A 63 3.58 21.01 7.52
N GLY A 64 4.22 20.13 6.74
CA GLY A 64 3.69 18.79 6.45
C GLY A 64 3.47 17.96 7.71
N SER A 65 4.42 17.97 8.66
CA SER A 65 4.28 17.27 9.94
C SER A 65 3.16 17.83 10.82
N LEU A 66 2.94 19.16 10.79
CA LEU A 66 1.85 19.79 11.50
C LEU A 66 0.49 19.38 10.91
N PHE A 67 0.35 19.45 9.58
CA PHE A 67 -0.85 18.98 8.89
C PHE A 67 -1.15 17.51 9.15
N LEU A 68 -0.12 16.66 9.13
CA LEU A 68 -0.28 15.23 9.38
C LEU A 68 -0.68 14.96 10.84
N LYS A 69 -0.13 15.72 11.81
CA LYS A 69 -0.50 15.63 13.23
C LYS A 69 -1.95 16.02 13.47
N TYR A 70 -2.45 17.06 12.80
CA TYR A 70 -3.83 17.54 12.93
C TYR A 70 -4.76 17.01 11.83
N MET A 71 -4.35 15.97 11.09
CA MET A 71 -5.09 15.41 9.97
C MET A 71 -6.52 15.04 10.38
N ALA A 72 -6.68 14.29 11.48
CA ALA A 72 -8.00 13.91 11.99
C ALA A 72 -8.90 15.12 12.31
N LEU A 73 -8.33 16.20 12.87
CA LEU A 73 -9.06 17.42 13.17
C LEU A 73 -9.53 18.14 11.90
N LEU A 74 -8.72 18.14 10.83
CA LEU A 74 -9.09 18.72 9.53
C LEU A 74 -10.18 17.90 8.81
N PHE A 75 -10.21 16.58 9.01
CA PHE A 75 -11.25 15.72 8.45
C PHE A 75 -12.57 15.78 9.22
N MET A 76 -12.53 16.15 10.50
CA MET A 76 -13.69 16.12 11.38
C MET A 76 -14.83 17.07 10.91
N PRO A 77 -14.57 18.34 10.52
CA PRO A 77 -15.58 19.21 9.90
C PRO A 77 -16.19 18.62 8.62
N SER A 78 -15.34 18.02 7.77
CA SER A 78 -15.80 17.37 6.54
C SER A 78 -16.67 16.15 6.83
N ALA A 79 -16.37 15.40 7.89
CA ALA A 79 -17.16 14.24 8.30
C ALA A 79 -18.51 14.65 8.91
N ILE A 80 -18.55 15.69 9.74
CA ILE A 80 -19.82 16.22 10.26
C ILE A 80 -20.69 16.75 9.11
N GLY A 81 -20.12 17.37 8.08
CA GLY A 81 -20.90 17.81 6.92
C GLY A 81 -21.68 16.68 6.22
N ILE A 82 -21.26 15.43 6.36
CA ILE A 82 -21.97 14.29 5.79
C ILE A 82 -23.24 13.93 6.56
N ILE A 83 -23.33 14.29 7.85
CA ILE A 83 -24.45 13.87 8.71
C ILE A 83 -25.79 14.44 8.23
N THR A 84 -25.76 15.57 7.52
CA THR A 84 -26.96 16.21 6.95
C THR A 84 -27.52 15.47 5.74
N TYR A 85 -26.74 14.59 5.11
CA TYR A 85 -27.11 13.84 3.90
C TYR A 85 -27.19 12.33 4.15
N LEU A 86 -27.30 11.91 5.42
CA LEU A 86 -27.32 10.48 5.76
C LEU A 86 -28.51 9.76 5.14
N ASN A 87 -29.66 10.41 5.03
CA ASN A 87 -30.86 9.79 4.50
C ASN A 87 -30.70 9.41 3.00
N GLU A 88 -30.11 10.30 2.21
CA GLU A 88 -29.77 10.06 0.80
C GLU A 88 -28.72 8.95 0.66
N VAL A 89 -27.73 8.94 1.56
CA VAL A 89 -26.71 7.89 1.63
C VAL A 89 -27.34 6.53 1.96
N TYR A 90 -28.30 6.46 2.89
CA TYR A 90 -29.01 5.22 3.22
C TYR A 90 -29.83 4.68 2.04
N SER A 91 -30.51 5.55 1.30
CA SER A 91 -31.26 5.17 0.10
C SER A 91 -30.36 4.53 -0.98
N SER A 92 -29.11 4.98 -1.10
CA SER A 92 -28.15 4.50 -2.11
C SER A 92 -27.08 3.55 -1.57
N MET A 93 -27.26 2.98 -0.38
CA MET A 93 -26.28 2.13 0.32
C MET A 93 -25.72 1.00 -0.56
N VAL A 94 -26.59 0.29 -1.27
CA VAL A 94 -26.21 -0.84 -2.13
C VAL A 94 -25.25 -0.38 -3.24
N LEU A 95 -25.54 0.76 -3.86
CA LEU A 95 -24.77 1.34 -4.95
C LEU A 95 -23.41 1.86 -4.47
N ILE A 96 -23.35 2.40 -3.26
CA ILE A 96 -22.11 2.87 -2.62
C ILE A 96 -21.20 1.68 -2.29
N ILE A 97 -21.73 0.66 -1.60
CA ILE A 97 -20.95 -0.52 -1.22
C ILE A 97 -20.45 -1.24 -2.47
N PHE A 98 -21.30 -1.39 -3.49
CA PHE A 98 -20.91 -2.00 -4.75
C PHE A 98 -19.77 -1.24 -5.44
N ASN A 99 -19.85 0.10 -5.55
CA ASN A 99 -18.76 0.92 -6.10
C ASN A 99 -17.49 0.85 -5.27
N MET A 100 -17.61 0.83 -3.94
CA MET A 100 -16.46 0.73 -3.06
C MET A 100 -15.73 -0.61 -3.24
N VAL A 101 -16.46 -1.72 -3.19
CA VAL A 101 -15.89 -3.06 -3.34
C VAL A 101 -15.32 -3.26 -4.75
N SER A 102 -16.08 -2.91 -5.78
CA SER A 102 -15.63 -3.04 -7.17
C SER A 102 -14.45 -2.13 -7.49
N GLY A 103 -14.44 -0.89 -6.99
CA GLY A 103 -13.35 0.05 -7.13
C GLY A 103 -12.07 -0.45 -6.46
N ILE A 104 -12.15 -0.93 -5.22
CA ILE A 104 -11.00 -1.51 -4.50
C ILE A 104 -10.49 -2.75 -5.26
N ALA A 105 -11.38 -3.65 -5.68
CA ALA A 105 -11.00 -4.83 -6.44
C ALA A 105 -10.32 -4.47 -7.77
N LEU A 106 -10.85 -3.51 -8.52
CA LEU A 106 -10.26 -3.02 -9.77
C LEU A 106 -8.89 -2.39 -9.54
N ILE A 107 -8.76 -1.50 -8.57
CA ILE A 107 -7.48 -0.85 -8.25
C ILE A 107 -6.44 -1.91 -7.86
N LEU A 108 -6.79 -2.85 -6.98
CA LEU A 108 -5.88 -3.92 -6.58
C LEU A 108 -5.52 -4.84 -7.74
N LEU A 109 -6.46 -5.17 -8.63
CA LEU A 109 -6.18 -5.98 -9.81
C LEU A 109 -5.26 -5.25 -10.80
N VAL A 110 -5.54 -4.00 -11.12
CA VAL A 110 -4.75 -3.21 -12.09
C VAL A 110 -3.37 -2.93 -11.52
N VAL A 111 -3.28 -2.32 -10.34
CA VAL A 111 -2.00 -2.00 -9.69
C VAL A 111 -1.24 -3.28 -9.37
N GLY A 112 -1.91 -4.33 -8.91
CA GLY A 112 -1.31 -5.63 -8.64
C GLY A 112 -0.74 -6.29 -9.89
N ARG A 113 -1.46 -6.25 -11.02
CA ARG A 113 -0.97 -6.75 -12.32
C ARG A 113 0.20 -5.92 -12.83
N MET A 114 0.12 -4.59 -12.74
CA MET A 114 1.23 -3.70 -13.12
C MET A 114 2.46 -3.96 -12.27
N PHE A 115 2.30 -4.08 -10.96
CA PHE A 115 3.38 -4.38 -10.04
C PHE A 115 3.96 -5.77 -10.29
N GLN A 116 3.14 -6.81 -10.53
CA GLN A 116 3.63 -8.14 -10.91
C GLN A 116 4.41 -8.11 -12.21
N HIS A 117 3.96 -7.35 -13.21
CA HIS A 117 4.69 -7.21 -14.47
C HIS A 117 6.06 -6.56 -14.27
N MET A 118 6.16 -5.55 -13.40
CA MET A 118 7.41 -4.85 -13.07
C MET A 118 8.31 -5.64 -12.11
N SER A 119 7.73 -6.44 -11.21
CA SER A 119 8.43 -7.14 -10.12
C SER A 119 8.72 -8.61 -10.39
N GLU A 120 8.19 -9.20 -11.46
CA GLU A 120 8.67 -10.49 -11.97
C GLU A 120 10.05 -10.31 -12.63
N THR A 121 11.06 -9.95 -11.85
CA THR A 121 12.44 -10.18 -12.25
C THR A 121 12.58 -11.71 -12.45
N PRO A 122 12.98 -12.22 -13.63
CA PRO A 122 12.99 -13.65 -13.95
C PRO A 122 13.78 -14.53 -12.94
N GLU A 123 14.70 -13.92 -12.21
CA GLU A 123 15.47 -14.46 -11.08
C GLU A 123 14.60 -15.06 -9.95
N GLU A 124 13.61 -14.33 -9.45
CA GLU A 124 12.76 -14.77 -8.31
C GLU A 124 11.84 -15.93 -8.71
N ARG A 125 11.30 -15.88 -9.93
CA ARG A 125 10.51 -16.96 -10.53
C ARG A 125 11.33 -18.25 -10.68
N ARG A 126 12.61 -18.13 -11.05
CA ARG A 126 13.55 -19.25 -11.18
C ARG A 126 13.92 -19.83 -9.82
N LYS A 127 14.15 -19.00 -8.78
CA LYS A 127 14.40 -19.46 -7.40
C LYS A 127 13.23 -20.24 -6.83
N ARG A 128 11.99 -19.75 -6.97
CA ARG A 128 10.78 -20.49 -6.52
C ARG A 128 10.62 -21.83 -7.22
N LYS A 129 10.85 -21.89 -8.54
CA LYS A 129 10.82 -23.16 -9.31
C LYS A 129 11.93 -24.12 -8.91
N LEU A 130 13.14 -23.61 -8.65
CA LEU A 130 14.27 -24.40 -8.17
C LEU A 130 14.03 -24.95 -6.75
N MET A 131 13.48 -24.14 -5.84
CA MET A 131 13.09 -24.59 -4.51
C MET A 131 11.98 -25.64 -4.56
N TYR A 132 10.94 -25.43 -5.37
CA TYR A 132 9.88 -26.41 -5.59
C TYR A 132 10.45 -27.74 -6.15
N LYS A 133 11.32 -27.68 -7.16
CA LYS A 133 11.98 -28.89 -7.70
C LYS A 133 12.86 -29.61 -6.67
N ARG A 134 13.60 -28.87 -5.83
CA ARG A 134 14.43 -29.44 -4.75
C ARG A 134 13.58 -30.13 -3.70
N ALA A 135 12.50 -29.49 -3.25
CA ALA A 135 11.55 -30.07 -2.29
C ALA A 135 10.90 -31.34 -2.85
N LEU A 136 10.51 -31.34 -4.14
CA LEU A 136 9.93 -32.51 -4.79
C LEU A 136 10.93 -33.69 -4.88
N ARG A 137 12.20 -33.41 -5.17
CA ARG A 137 13.27 -34.42 -5.17
C ARG A 137 13.48 -35.01 -3.78
N PHE A 138 13.54 -34.17 -2.75
CA PHE A 138 13.62 -34.62 -1.36
C PHE A 138 12.42 -35.47 -0.96
N LYS A 139 11.20 -35.08 -1.33
CA LYS A 139 9.99 -35.85 -1.04
C LYS A 139 9.99 -37.21 -1.75
N LYS A 140 10.50 -37.29 -2.98
CA LYS A 140 10.70 -38.57 -3.69
C LYS A 140 11.75 -39.46 -3.00
N LEU A 141 12.86 -38.88 -2.55
CA LEU A 141 13.91 -39.61 -1.83
C LEU A 141 13.43 -40.10 -0.47
N ALA A 142 12.70 -39.26 0.29
CA ALA A 142 12.09 -39.64 1.55
C ALA A 142 11.03 -40.73 1.37
N LYS A 143 10.19 -40.65 0.32
CA LYS A 143 9.22 -41.70 -0.01
C LYS A 143 9.89 -43.04 -0.32
N ARG A 144 11.03 -43.03 -1.02
CA ARG A 144 11.85 -44.24 -1.27
C ARG A 144 12.50 -44.79 -0.01
N LYS A 145 12.96 -43.90 0.88
CA LYS A 145 13.53 -44.30 2.18
C LYS A 145 12.46 -44.84 3.15
N LEU A 146 11.22 -44.34 3.07
CA LEU A 146 10.08 -44.87 3.81
C LEU A 146 9.63 -46.25 3.29
N SER A 147 9.66 -46.50 1.97
CA SER A 147 9.33 -47.82 1.42
C SER A 147 10.36 -48.91 1.75
N THR A 148 11.57 -48.52 2.17
CA THR A 148 12.60 -49.44 2.69
C THR A 148 12.57 -49.58 4.21
N LEU A 149 11.81 -48.74 4.93
CA LEU A 149 11.72 -48.76 6.39
C LEU A 149 10.53 -49.58 6.93
N SER A 150 9.71 -50.18 6.06
CA SER A 150 8.55 -51.01 6.43
C SER A 150 8.81 -52.53 6.33
N VAL A 151 10.07 -52.98 6.27
CA VAL A 151 10.45 -54.40 6.17
C VAL A 151 11.82 -54.61 6.85
N PRO A 152 12.01 -55.51 7.83
CA PRO A 152 11.28 -55.79 9.08
C PRO A 152 12.21 -55.58 10.30
N ALA A 153 11.69 -54.98 11.38
CA ALA A 153 12.33 -54.97 12.70
C ALA A 153 11.40 -55.62 13.74
N VAL A 154 10.77 -56.75 13.42
CA VAL A 154 10.08 -57.63 14.39
C VAL A 154 10.03 -59.05 13.82
N ALA A 155 11.14 -59.77 13.90
CA ALA A 155 11.11 -61.22 14.15
C ALA A 155 11.46 -61.31 15.65
N GLU A 156 10.48 -61.06 16.51
CA GLU A 156 9.70 -62.12 17.16
C GLU A 156 10.62 -63.14 17.83
N SER A 157 11.37 -62.66 18.82
CA SER A 157 11.89 -63.46 19.91
C SER A 157 10.99 -63.23 21.12
N ASP A 158 10.39 -64.32 21.56
CA ASP A 158 9.95 -64.61 22.93
C ASP A 158 8.50 -64.25 23.31
N SER A 159 7.63 -65.27 23.34
CA SER A 159 7.17 -65.88 24.60
C SER A 159 6.05 -66.89 24.35
N GLY A 160 6.29 -68.15 24.76
CA GLY A 160 5.34 -69.25 24.61
C GLY A 160 4.21 -69.24 25.64
N VAL A 161 3.04 -69.73 25.24
CA VAL A 161 2.01 -70.32 26.13
C VAL A 161 1.22 -71.33 25.30
N ALA A 162 1.62 -72.60 25.38
CA ALA A 162 0.81 -73.74 24.95
C ALA A 162 0.96 -74.84 26.00
N ARG A 163 0.31 -74.63 27.16
CA ARG A 163 -0.30 -75.62 28.07
C ARG A 163 -0.64 -74.96 29.40
#